data_AF-A0A7Y1XUV7-F1
#
_entry.id   AF-A0A7Y1XUV7-F1
#
_cell.length_a   1.000
_cell.length_b   1.000
_cell.length_c   1.000
_cell.angle_alpha   90.00
_cell.angle_beta   90.00
_cell.angle_gamma   90.00
#
_symmetry.space_group_name_H-M   'P 1'
#
loop_
_entity.id
_entity.type
_entity.pdbx_description
1 polymer ?
#
loop_
_entity_poly.entity_id
_entity_poly.type
_entity_poly.pdbx_seq_one_letter_code
_entity_poly.pdbx_strand_id
1 'polypeptide(L)'
;MKRTFLRWMTALLVLTLVASACSGDDDDDTQGSGPITTNPDGTPSTSENGVIVTTGGLDDARSAVQVRLSEGTAIAQTTPAEPITVVEGEPLGEPRIEELLSELPELVAEDGDQSDFERPPESLRPPRAGTTITSTFPAEGDSPPDAPAIESGPLEVLRVQPEGEVGLAPLVSVTFNQPMVPIGTLAQLDAEDVPARLSPVVDGRWMWIGTRTLRFEANPDLFDRLPQATEYTVTIPARTTSATGGELARSVSFDFATPAVEVESISPDGNESLPLTPVFVARFNQRVDAAEILAVTTMAADGDRVDVRLATAQEIDDDERVRGIVSSSLDGRWVAFRAIEQLEPDTALVINIGPEIPSAEGPRIGGNSGTATNRTYPPLELRTAGCGGDCQPFEPFSLRFSNPLDASLFTADMISISPSISGAAVAVQGNSITVSGGTTGSTTYDITISGDLTDVFEQTLGSDLTTQVRVGRADQLFAGPNREIITLDPLAGKPGIGYQSINTDHVDVKVYEVQPEDWNSYREWSQQYWNGFWDEERRSPKAPWNEIMSTREDID
;
A
#
# COMPACT_ATOMS: atom_id res chain seq x y z
N MET A 1 -4.23 33.95 -26.16
CA MET A 1 -3.09 34.18 -27.09
C MET A 1 -2.03 33.10 -26.86
N LYS A 2 -1.34 32.65 -27.92
CA LYS A 2 -0.11 31.82 -27.87
C LYS A 2 -0.17 30.46 -27.13
N ARG A 3 -1.06 29.57 -27.59
CA ARG A 3 -0.69 28.14 -27.75
C ARG A 3 0.07 27.98 -29.08
N THR A 4 1.35 28.36 -29.13
CA THR A 4 2.23 28.21 -30.30
C THR A 4 3.69 28.56 -29.92
N PHE A 5 4.47 27.60 -29.41
CA PHE A 5 5.93 27.80 -29.27
C PHE A 5 6.79 26.51 -29.22
N LEU A 6 6.25 25.32 -29.51
CA LEU A 6 7.03 24.06 -29.43
C LEU A 6 6.84 23.13 -30.64
N ARG A 7 6.90 23.74 -31.82
CA ARG A 7 7.27 23.12 -33.10
C ARG A 7 8.13 24.16 -33.83
N TRP A 8 9.08 23.73 -34.67
CA TRP A 8 10.18 24.52 -35.27
C TRP A 8 11.47 24.64 -34.44
N MET A 9 12.19 23.52 -34.26
CA MET A 9 13.58 23.45 -34.74
C MET A 9 14.00 21.98 -34.92
N THR A 10 14.17 21.58 -36.18
CA THR A 10 14.51 20.22 -36.58
C THR A 10 15.88 20.21 -37.25
N ALA A 11 16.65 19.14 -37.04
CA ALA A 11 17.70 18.62 -37.93
C ALA A 11 18.98 19.45 -38.21
N LEU A 12 20.10 18.91 -37.73
CA LEU A 12 21.48 19.07 -38.23
C LEU A 12 22.29 17.93 -37.53
N LEU A 13 22.30 16.67 -37.96
CA LEU A 13 22.69 16.03 -39.23
C LEU A 13 24.18 16.24 -39.63
N VAL A 14 24.89 15.11 -39.81
CA VAL A 14 26.13 14.90 -40.61
C VAL A 14 27.53 15.05 -39.94
N LEU A 15 28.04 13.90 -39.46
CA LEU A 15 29.20 13.14 -40.00
C LEU A 15 30.65 13.72 -40.00
N THR A 16 31.59 12.93 -39.48
CA THR A 16 33.00 12.60 -39.93
C THR A 16 33.80 12.10 -38.70
N LEU A 17 34.83 11.23 -38.70
CA LEU A 17 35.62 10.36 -39.62
C LEU A 17 36.16 9.22 -38.69
N VAL A 18 36.01 7.91 -38.89
CA VAL A 18 36.57 6.95 -39.88
C VAL A 18 38.11 6.75 -39.85
N ALA A 19 38.48 5.48 -39.62
CA ALA A 19 39.68 4.70 -40.03
C ALA A 19 40.97 4.64 -39.17
N SER A 20 41.44 3.38 -39.05
CA SER A 20 42.82 2.82 -38.91
C SER A 20 43.09 2.03 -37.62
N ALA A 21 43.79 0.88 -37.62
CA ALA A 21 44.12 -0.09 -38.68
C ALA A 21 44.55 -1.43 -38.03
N CYS A 22 44.60 -2.52 -38.82
CA CYS A 22 45.10 -3.83 -38.36
C CYS A 22 46.63 -3.95 -38.47
N SER A 23 47.26 -4.57 -37.47
CA SER A 23 48.58 -5.24 -37.47
C SER A 23 48.71 -6.00 -36.15
N GLY A 24 49.07 -7.29 -36.04
CA GLY A 24 49.64 -8.20 -37.03
C GLY A 24 51.17 -8.22 -36.94
N ASP A 25 51.72 -9.19 -36.21
CA ASP A 25 53.01 -9.85 -36.47
C ASP A 25 53.17 -11.11 -35.58
N ASP A 26 53.90 -12.10 -36.11
CA ASP A 26 54.17 -13.44 -35.56
C ASP A 26 55.54 -13.52 -34.86
N ASP A 27 55.84 -14.70 -34.26
CA ASP A 27 57.14 -15.37 -34.01
C ASP A 27 57.03 -16.14 -32.66
N ASP A 28 57.14 -17.46 -32.46
CA ASP A 28 57.66 -18.69 -33.11
C ASP A 28 58.70 -19.40 -32.18
N ASP A 29 58.91 -20.69 -32.42
CA ASP A 29 60.05 -21.54 -32.03
C ASP A 29 60.19 -22.24 -30.64
N THR A 30 59.83 -23.54 -30.66
CA THR A 30 60.67 -24.72 -30.31
C THR A 30 60.85 -25.32 -28.89
N GLN A 31 60.35 -26.56 -28.79
CA GLN A 31 61.02 -27.84 -28.43
C GLN A 31 62.15 -27.94 -27.37
N GLY A 32 62.03 -28.94 -26.50
CA GLY A 32 63.15 -29.59 -25.78
C GLY A 32 62.74 -30.89 -25.06
N SER A 33 63.45 -32.02 -25.28
CA SER A 33 63.01 -33.37 -24.82
C SER A 33 63.98 -34.10 -23.88
N GLY A 34 63.46 -34.66 -22.78
CA GLY A 34 64.02 -35.80 -22.00
C GLY A 34 65.30 -35.57 -21.17
N PRO A 35 65.84 -36.60 -20.45
CA PRO A 35 65.33 -37.96 -20.24
C PRO A 35 65.39 -38.56 -18.79
N ILE A 36 64.46 -39.49 -18.50
CA ILE A 36 64.56 -40.80 -17.79
C ILE A 36 65.63 -41.06 -16.71
N THR A 37 65.20 -41.52 -15.50
CA THR A 37 65.89 -42.55 -14.68
C THR A 37 64.91 -43.46 -13.90
N THR A 38 65.22 -44.76 -13.79
CA THR A 38 64.63 -45.76 -12.86
C THR A 38 65.70 -46.16 -11.81
N ASN A 39 65.52 -47.00 -10.77
CA ASN A 39 64.50 -47.92 -10.21
C ASN A 39 64.88 -48.16 -8.71
N PRO A 40 64.42 -49.17 -7.91
CA PRO A 40 63.24 -50.09 -7.94
C PRO A 40 62.47 -50.18 -6.57
N ASP A 41 61.58 -51.17 -6.43
CA ASP A 41 61.09 -51.79 -5.17
C ASP A 41 60.12 -51.05 -4.20
N GLY A 42 58.86 -50.83 -4.62
CA GLY A 42 57.75 -51.28 -3.73
C GLY A 42 56.54 -50.41 -3.34
N THR A 43 56.00 -49.53 -4.23
CA THR A 43 54.54 -49.17 -4.38
C THR A 43 53.64 -48.71 -3.20
N PRO A 44 52.54 -47.94 -3.46
CA PRO A 44 52.13 -47.17 -4.66
C PRO A 44 51.88 -45.68 -4.26
N SER A 45 51.02 -44.82 -4.84
CA SER A 45 50.10 -44.85 -6.00
C SER A 45 49.80 -43.41 -6.50
N THR A 46 50.06 -43.11 -7.78
CA THR A 46 49.33 -42.07 -8.55
C THR A 46 49.53 -42.27 -10.05
N SER A 47 48.47 -42.09 -10.84
CA SER A 47 48.57 -41.79 -12.27
C SER A 47 47.36 -40.96 -12.70
N GLU A 48 47.61 -39.81 -13.33
CA GLU A 48 46.61 -39.15 -14.16
C GLU A 48 46.27 -40.00 -15.39
N ASN A 49 45.20 -39.58 -16.08
CA ASN A 49 44.57 -40.17 -17.27
C ASN A 49 43.74 -41.44 -17.03
N GLY A 50 42.49 -41.36 -17.50
CA GLY A 50 41.51 -42.43 -17.38
C GLY A 50 41.91 -43.68 -18.17
N VAL A 51 41.80 -44.82 -17.49
CA VAL A 51 41.75 -46.15 -18.11
C VAL A 51 40.42 -46.78 -17.71
N ILE A 52 39.66 -47.21 -18.72
CA ILE A 52 38.38 -47.92 -18.51
C ILE A 52 38.70 -49.31 -17.94
N VAL A 53 38.23 -49.61 -16.74
CA VAL A 53 38.23 -50.97 -16.19
C VAL A 53 36.87 -51.61 -16.43
N THR A 54 36.69 -52.19 -17.63
CA THR A 54 35.52 -53.03 -17.93
C THR A 54 35.78 -54.46 -17.45
N THR A 55 35.41 -54.75 -16.20
CA THR A 55 35.13 -56.13 -15.77
C THR A 55 33.65 -56.41 -15.97
N GLY A 56 33.28 -56.84 -17.18
CA GLY A 56 31.89 -57.12 -17.53
C GLY A 56 31.31 -58.32 -16.79
N GLY A 57 30.01 -58.27 -16.45
CA GLY A 57 29.36 -59.33 -15.68
C GLY A 57 27.89 -59.10 -15.31
N LEU A 58 27.01 -58.92 -16.31
CA LEU A 58 25.55 -59.14 -16.23
C LEU A 58 24.73 -58.20 -15.29
N ASP A 59 24.40 -56.99 -15.79
CA ASP A 59 23.09 -56.34 -15.57
C ASP A 59 22.94 -55.09 -16.50
N ASP A 60 23.03 -55.30 -17.83
CA ASP A 60 23.06 -54.26 -18.89
C ASP A 60 21.69 -53.56 -19.12
N ALA A 61 21.09 -53.00 -18.07
CA ALA A 61 19.85 -52.22 -18.16
C ALA A 61 19.73 -51.05 -17.16
N ARG A 62 20.76 -50.74 -16.36
CA ARG A 62 20.68 -49.77 -15.24
C ARG A 62 21.53 -48.50 -15.38
N SER A 63 22.06 -48.20 -16.56
CA SER A 63 23.12 -47.18 -16.73
C SER A 63 22.98 -46.30 -17.98
N ALA A 64 21.73 -45.96 -18.36
CA ALA A 64 21.44 -45.06 -19.49
C ALA A 64 21.47 -43.56 -19.13
N VAL A 65 21.33 -43.20 -17.85
CA VAL A 65 21.38 -41.81 -17.36
C VAL A 65 22.54 -41.68 -16.39
N GLN A 66 23.44 -40.74 -16.66
CA GLN A 66 24.51 -40.32 -15.74
C GLN A 66 24.39 -38.81 -15.54
N VAL A 67 24.21 -38.38 -14.30
CA VAL A 67 24.36 -36.96 -13.95
C VAL A 67 25.83 -36.70 -13.64
N ARG A 68 26.31 -35.53 -14.04
CA ARG A 68 27.62 -35.02 -13.68
C ARG A 68 27.46 -33.56 -13.30
N LEU A 69 27.89 -33.20 -12.10
CA LEU A 69 28.07 -31.80 -11.76
C LEU A 69 29.33 -31.23 -12.42
N SER A 70 29.27 -29.93 -12.67
CA SER A 70 30.40 -29.09 -13.06
C SER A 70 30.10 -27.68 -12.60
N GLU A 71 31.13 -26.94 -12.18
CA GLU A 71 31.00 -25.53 -11.82
C GLU A 71 30.24 -24.77 -12.93
N GLY A 72 29.20 -24.04 -12.53
CA GLY A 72 28.41 -23.26 -13.46
C GLY A 72 29.21 -22.05 -13.92
N THR A 73 29.55 -21.98 -15.21
CA THR A 73 30.09 -20.74 -15.78
C THR A 73 29.10 -19.61 -15.50
N ALA A 74 29.58 -18.49 -14.94
CA ALA A 74 28.74 -17.34 -14.65
C ALA A 74 28.09 -16.79 -15.93
N ILE A 75 26.84 -17.19 -16.19
CA ILE A 75 26.02 -16.60 -17.23
C ILE A 75 25.70 -15.19 -16.75
N ALA A 76 26.44 -14.20 -17.24
CA ALA A 76 26.15 -12.80 -16.98
C ALA A 76 24.68 -12.53 -17.35
N GLN A 77 23.86 -12.13 -16.38
CA GLN A 77 22.41 -11.92 -16.53
C GLN A 77 22.07 -10.64 -17.34
N THR A 78 22.92 -10.29 -18.32
CA THR A 78 22.89 -9.02 -19.06
C THR A 78 23.08 -9.18 -20.58
N THR A 79 23.24 -10.41 -21.09
CA THR A 79 23.09 -10.68 -22.53
C THR A 79 21.76 -11.42 -22.73
N PRO A 80 20.74 -10.82 -23.37
CA PRO A 80 19.65 -11.59 -23.94
C PRO A 80 20.25 -12.67 -24.84
N ALA A 81 19.79 -13.91 -24.74
CA ALA A 81 20.21 -14.95 -25.68
C ALA A 81 20.04 -14.39 -27.11
N GLU A 82 21.10 -14.41 -27.91
CA GLU A 82 21.04 -13.86 -29.27
C GLU A 82 19.82 -14.48 -29.97
N PRO A 83 18.90 -13.65 -30.48
CA PRO A 83 17.70 -14.18 -31.10
C PRO A 83 18.14 -15.08 -32.26
N ILE A 84 17.70 -16.36 -32.21
CA ILE A 84 17.99 -17.34 -33.26
C ILE A 84 17.73 -16.65 -34.59
N THR A 85 18.77 -16.55 -35.43
CA THR A 85 18.73 -15.71 -36.62
C THR A 85 17.62 -16.19 -37.54
N VAL A 86 16.50 -15.45 -37.53
CA VAL A 86 15.40 -15.67 -38.45
C VAL A 86 15.95 -15.40 -39.83
N VAL A 87 16.04 -16.43 -40.66
CA VAL A 87 16.51 -16.30 -42.04
C VAL A 87 15.55 -15.37 -42.77
N GLU A 88 16.02 -14.18 -43.15
CA GLU A 88 15.22 -13.27 -43.96
C GLU A 88 14.97 -13.92 -45.33
N GLY A 89 13.71 -14.28 -45.59
CA GLY A 89 13.29 -14.86 -46.85
C GLY A 89 13.27 -13.81 -47.95
N GLU A 90 13.87 -14.12 -49.10
CA GLU A 90 13.86 -13.24 -50.26
C GLU A 90 12.47 -13.23 -50.92
N PRO A 91 11.83 -12.05 -51.12
CA PRO A 91 10.49 -11.98 -51.69
C PRO A 91 10.49 -12.46 -53.15
N LEU A 92 9.50 -13.29 -53.51
CA LEU A 92 9.35 -13.78 -54.88
C LEU A 92 9.12 -12.60 -55.83
N GLY A 93 9.88 -12.56 -56.94
CA GLY A 93 9.69 -11.57 -57.99
C GLY A 93 8.36 -11.77 -58.73
N GLU A 94 7.76 -10.68 -59.23
CA GLU A 94 6.47 -10.69 -59.93
C GLU A 94 6.31 -11.80 -60.99
N PRO A 95 7.31 -12.14 -61.84
CA PRO A 95 7.15 -13.21 -62.83
C PRO A 95 6.88 -14.59 -62.20
N ARG A 96 7.45 -14.87 -61.01
CA ARG A 96 7.23 -16.12 -60.29
C ARG A 96 5.91 -16.10 -59.52
N ILE A 97 5.43 -14.93 -59.13
CA ILE A 97 4.09 -14.76 -58.57
C ILE A 97 3.03 -14.98 -59.65
N GLU A 98 3.18 -14.38 -60.84
CA GLU A 98 2.28 -14.63 -61.98
C GLU A 98 2.28 -16.10 -62.42
N GLU A 99 3.44 -16.76 -62.47
CA GLU A 99 3.54 -18.18 -62.77
C GLU A 99 2.71 -19.02 -61.78
N LEU A 100 2.89 -18.80 -60.47
CA LEU A 100 2.13 -19.50 -59.41
C LEU A 100 0.63 -19.16 -59.41
N LEU A 101 0.25 -17.92 -59.73
CA LEU A 101 -1.15 -17.52 -59.88
C LEU A 101 -1.79 -18.14 -61.12
N SER A 102 -1.02 -18.41 -62.19
CA SER A 102 -1.50 -19.07 -63.40
C SER A 102 -1.76 -20.58 -63.24
N GLU A 103 -1.25 -21.20 -62.17
CA GLU A 103 -1.60 -22.57 -61.79
C GLU A 103 -2.98 -22.66 -61.10
N LEU A 104 -3.55 -21.54 -60.64
CA LEU A 104 -4.89 -21.50 -60.06
C LEU A 104 -5.96 -21.54 -61.17
N PRO A 105 -7.06 -22.28 -60.99
CA PRO A 105 -8.18 -22.26 -61.94
C PRO A 105 -8.83 -20.87 -61.98
N GLU A 106 -9.30 -20.46 -63.16
CA GLU A 106 -10.03 -19.19 -63.32
C GLU A 106 -11.23 -19.14 -62.36
N LEU A 107 -11.30 -18.05 -61.58
CA LEU A 107 -12.45 -17.75 -60.73
C LEU A 107 -13.62 -17.31 -61.62
N VAL A 108 -14.52 -18.24 -61.89
CA VAL A 108 -15.78 -17.96 -62.59
C VAL A 108 -16.71 -17.23 -61.63
N ALA A 109 -16.95 -15.94 -61.89
CA ALA A 109 -17.96 -15.16 -61.18
C ALA A 109 -19.36 -15.46 -61.74
N GLU A 110 -20.32 -15.72 -60.86
CA GLU A 110 -21.74 -15.87 -61.19
C GLU A 110 -22.50 -14.54 -61.05
N ASP A 111 -23.70 -14.46 -61.66
CA ASP A 111 -24.57 -13.27 -61.59
C ASP A 111 -25.05 -13.01 -60.15
N GLY A 112 -24.26 -12.23 -59.42
CA GLY A 112 -24.48 -11.87 -58.02
C GLY A 112 -23.20 -11.62 -57.21
N ASP A 113 -22.07 -12.18 -57.63
CA ASP A 113 -20.81 -12.17 -56.86
C ASP A 113 -20.14 -10.79 -56.75
N GLN A 114 -20.53 -9.84 -57.61
CA GLN A 114 -20.19 -8.42 -57.44
C GLN A 114 -21.47 -7.60 -57.25
N SER A 115 -21.63 -7.04 -56.05
CA SER A 115 -22.57 -5.96 -55.78
C SER A 115 -21.85 -4.80 -55.10
N ASP A 116 -22.21 -3.56 -55.46
CA ASP A 116 -21.59 -2.35 -54.88
C ASP A 116 -21.81 -2.25 -53.37
N PHE A 117 -22.92 -2.82 -52.86
CA PHE A 117 -23.25 -2.85 -51.43
C PHE A 117 -24.43 -3.82 -51.13
N GLU A 118 -24.18 -4.94 -50.45
CA GLU A 118 -25.27 -5.77 -49.93
C GLU A 118 -26.06 -5.05 -48.82
N ARG A 119 -27.40 -5.09 -48.90
CA ARG A 119 -28.28 -4.70 -47.80
C ARG A 119 -29.13 -5.89 -47.37
N PRO A 120 -29.47 -6.01 -46.07
CA PRO A 120 -30.42 -7.01 -45.61
C PRO A 120 -31.76 -6.92 -46.37
N PRO A 121 -32.35 -8.04 -46.81
CA PRO A 121 -33.52 -8.04 -47.70
C PRO A 121 -34.80 -7.47 -47.05
N GLU A 122 -34.88 -7.42 -45.72
CA GLU A 122 -35.91 -6.65 -45.01
C GLU A 122 -35.28 -5.89 -43.83
N SER A 123 -35.59 -4.60 -43.71
CA SER A 123 -35.30 -3.82 -42.50
C SER A 123 -36.44 -4.00 -41.49
N LEU A 124 -36.11 -4.18 -40.20
CA LEU A 124 -37.12 -4.30 -39.14
C LEU A 124 -38.07 -3.10 -39.16
N ARG A 125 -39.37 -3.38 -39.28
CA ARG A 125 -40.40 -2.34 -39.32
C ARG A 125 -40.53 -1.69 -37.93
N PRO A 126 -40.83 -0.39 -37.83
CA PRO A 126 -41.10 0.26 -36.54
C PRO A 126 -42.16 -0.51 -35.76
N PRO A 127 -42.05 -0.61 -34.42
CA PRO A 127 -43.03 -1.32 -33.61
C PRO A 127 -44.41 -0.69 -33.85
N ARG A 128 -45.38 -1.53 -34.23
CA ARG A 128 -46.77 -1.09 -34.35
C ARG A 128 -47.25 -0.70 -32.96
N ALA A 129 -47.88 0.47 -32.84
CA ALA A 129 -48.59 0.82 -31.62
C ALA A 129 -49.58 -0.32 -31.28
N GLY A 130 -49.44 -0.88 -30.07
CA GLY A 130 -50.38 -1.88 -29.57
C GLY A 130 -51.79 -1.29 -29.45
N THR A 131 -52.79 -2.15 -29.33
CA THR A 131 -54.17 -1.72 -29.05
C THR A 131 -54.21 -0.87 -27.79
N THR A 132 -54.57 0.41 -27.94
CA THR A 132 -54.88 1.29 -26.80
C THR A 132 -56.14 0.78 -26.11
N ILE A 133 -55.95 0.05 -25.00
CA ILE A 133 -57.05 -0.34 -24.12
C ILE A 133 -57.42 0.90 -23.30
N THR A 134 -58.56 1.52 -23.61
CA THR A 134 -59.13 2.56 -22.76
C THR A 134 -59.82 1.92 -21.57
N SER A 135 -59.05 1.62 -20.52
CA SER A 135 -59.62 1.35 -19.20
C SER A 135 -59.93 2.67 -18.49
N THR A 136 -61.04 2.72 -17.75
CA THR A 136 -61.21 3.70 -16.69
C THR A 136 -60.30 3.32 -15.52
N PHE A 137 -59.74 4.32 -14.84
CA PHE A 137 -58.94 4.11 -13.63
C PHE A 137 -59.65 4.77 -12.42
N PRO A 138 -59.83 4.06 -11.30
CA PRO A 138 -59.59 2.63 -11.10
C PRO A 138 -60.54 1.76 -11.95
N ALA A 139 -60.18 0.49 -12.15
CA ALA A 139 -60.99 -0.45 -12.92
C ALA A 139 -62.30 -0.78 -12.19
N GLU A 140 -63.39 -1.08 -12.92
CA GLU A 140 -64.65 -1.51 -12.29
C GLU A 140 -64.46 -2.85 -11.58
N GLY A 141 -64.37 -2.83 -10.25
CA GLY A 141 -64.06 -3.98 -9.41
C GLY A 141 -62.83 -3.77 -8.51
N ASP A 142 -61.90 -2.90 -8.93
CA ASP A 142 -60.88 -2.33 -8.04
C ASP A 142 -61.51 -1.24 -7.18
N SER A 143 -62.25 -1.66 -6.14
CA SER A 143 -62.35 -0.82 -4.95
C SER A 143 -60.92 -0.46 -4.53
N PRO A 144 -60.59 0.82 -4.25
CA PRO A 144 -59.31 1.13 -3.65
C PRO A 144 -59.15 0.25 -2.39
N PRO A 145 -57.95 -0.33 -2.14
CA PRO A 145 -57.74 -1.17 -0.96
C PRO A 145 -58.24 -0.41 0.26
N ASP A 146 -59.04 -1.07 1.11
CA ASP A 146 -59.74 -0.45 2.23
C ASP A 146 -58.84 0.57 2.91
N ALA A 147 -59.25 1.85 2.87
CA ALA A 147 -58.41 2.95 3.31
C ALA A 147 -57.90 2.63 4.72
N PRO A 148 -56.56 2.70 4.95
CA PRO A 148 -55.95 2.11 6.14
C PRO A 148 -56.67 2.63 7.38
N ALA A 149 -57.16 1.69 8.19
CA ALA A 149 -58.09 1.99 9.28
C ALA A 149 -57.52 3.12 10.15
N ILE A 150 -58.18 4.27 10.09
CA ILE A 150 -57.79 5.44 10.86
C ILE A 150 -58.07 5.12 12.32
N GLU A 151 -57.02 4.92 13.13
CA GLU A 151 -57.16 4.58 14.54
C GLU A 151 -58.00 5.63 15.27
N SER A 152 -59.17 5.22 15.75
CA SER A 152 -60.06 6.05 16.55
C SER A 152 -59.83 5.74 18.04
N GLY A 153 -59.25 6.70 18.76
CA GLY A 153 -58.86 6.51 20.15
C GLY A 153 -58.14 7.72 20.75
N PRO A 154 -57.52 7.59 21.94
CA PRO A 154 -56.66 8.62 22.48
C PRO A 154 -55.44 8.85 21.58
N LEU A 155 -54.96 10.09 21.50
CA LEU A 155 -53.71 10.40 20.83
C LEU A 155 -52.54 9.94 21.70
N GLU A 156 -51.61 9.22 21.09
CA GLU A 156 -50.40 8.69 21.75
C GLU A 156 -49.16 8.98 20.91
N VAL A 157 -48.04 9.24 21.59
CA VAL A 157 -46.71 9.30 20.98
C VAL A 157 -46.16 7.88 20.93
N LEU A 158 -45.96 7.33 19.74
CA LEU A 158 -45.51 5.94 19.53
C LEU A 158 -43.99 5.79 19.56
N ARG A 159 -43.28 6.79 19.05
CA ARG A 159 -41.83 6.80 18.94
C ARG A 159 -41.31 8.21 18.99
N VAL A 160 -40.19 8.38 19.67
CA VAL A 160 -39.38 9.60 19.63
C VAL A 160 -37.94 9.22 19.29
N GLN A 161 -37.13 10.18 18.86
CA GLN A 161 -35.71 10.01 18.59
C GLN A 161 -35.04 11.38 18.49
N PRO A 162 -33.82 11.59 19.01
CA PRO A 162 -33.06 10.73 19.92
C PRO A 162 -33.66 10.65 21.35
N GLU A 163 -33.14 9.73 22.17
CA GLU A 163 -33.44 9.55 23.60
C GLU A 163 -32.13 9.20 24.34
N GLY A 164 -31.93 9.75 25.55
CA GLY A 164 -30.74 9.48 26.37
C GLY A 164 -29.45 10.10 25.84
N GLU A 165 -28.29 9.61 26.32
CA GLU A 165 -26.97 10.01 25.80
C GLU A 165 -26.79 9.48 24.37
N VAL A 166 -26.53 10.38 23.42
CA VAL A 166 -26.31 10.04 22.01
C VAL A 166 -25.02 10.64 21.47
N GLY A 167 -24.27 9.87 20.68
CA GLY A 167 -23.01 10.34 20.07
C GLY A 167 -23.19 11.47 19.05
N LEU A 168 -24.40 11.65 18.51
CA LEU A 168 -24.77 12.76 17.61
C LEU A 168 -26.29 12.90 17.55
N ALA A 169 -26.79 14.13 17.40
CA ALA A 169 -28.21 14.41 17.17
C ALA A 169 -28.41 15.25 15.89
N PRO A 170 -28.53 14.64 14.69
CA PRO A 170 -28.75 15.40 13.44
C PRO A 170 -30.13 16.07 13.37
N LEU A 171 -31.14 15.50 14.04
CA LEU A 171 -32.53 15.91 14.01
C LEU A 171 -33.25 15.42 15.29
N VAL A 172 -34.44 15.95 15.55
CA VAL A 172 -35.42 15.34 16.46
C VAL A 172 -36.60 14.82 15.65
N SER A 173 -37.20 13.70 16.04
CA SER A 173 -38.39 13.11 15.42
C SER A 173 -39.39 12.66 16.48
N VAL A 174 -40.67 12.92 16.24
CA VAL A 174 -41.81 12.51 17.07
C VAL A 174 -42.90 11.90 16.18
N THR A 175 -43.22 10.63 16.38
CA THR A 175 -44.25 9.90 15.60
C THR A 175 -45.47 9.60 16.45
N PHE A 176 -46.65 9.96 15.95
CA PHE A 176 -47.94 9.80 16.61
C PHE A 176 -48.72 8.56 16.11
N ASN A 177 -49.64 8.05 16.92
CA ASN A 177 -50.55 6.96 16.52
C ASN A 177 -51.58 7.41 15.46
N GLN A 178 -51.96 8.69 15.45
CA GLN A 178 -52.98 9.24 14.56
C GLN A 178 -52.43 10.38 13.66
N PRO A 179 -53.07 10.67 12.51
CA PRO A 179 -52.78 11.84 11.70
C PRO A 179 -52.96 13.13 12.51
N MET A 180 -51.93 13.97 12.57
CA MET A 180 -51.92 15.27 13.25
C MET A 180 -52.30 16.42 12.32
N VAL A 181 -51.90 16.33 11.06
CA VAL A 181 -52.16 17.32 10.00
C VAL A 181 -52.81 16.64 8.78
N PRO A 182 -53.58 17.37 7.96
CA PRO A 182 -54.15 16.83 6.72
C PRO A 182 -53.06 16.42 5.73
N ILE A 183 -53.42 15.62 4.70
CA ILE A 183 -52.51 15.38 3.57
C ILE A 183 -52.43 16.67 2.75
N GLY A 184 -51.23 17.21 2.60
CA GLY A 184 -50.95 18.44 1.85
C GLY A 184 -49.53 18.46 1.27
N THR A 185 -49.18 19.56 0.60
CA THR A 185 -47.79 19.83 0.18
C THR A 185 -46.95 20.27 1.38
N LEU A 186 -45.63 20.07 1.34
CA LEU A 186 -44.72 20.46 2.43
C LEU A 186 -44.90 21.94 2.83
N ALA A 187 -44.98 22.85 1.85
CA ALA A 187 -45.20 24.27 2.10
C ALA A 187 -46.55 24.64 2.74
N GLN A 188 -47.56 23.76 2.67
CA GLN A 188 -48.81 23.92 3.41
C GLN A 188 -48.67 23.41 4.84
N LEU A 189 -47.94 22.31 5.05
CA LEU A 189 -47.71 21.73 6.38
C LEU A 189 -46.72 22.54 7.22
N ASP A 190 -45.75 23.20 6.60
CA ASP A 190 -44.80 24.12 7.25
C ASP A 190 -45.49 25.41 7.76
N ALA A 191 -46.75 25.66 7.37
CA ALA A 191 -47.56 26.78 7.84
C ALA A 191 -48.57 26.41 8.95
N GLU A 192 -48.65 25.13 9.33
CA GLU A 192 -49.53 24.63 10.40
C GLU A 192 -48.87 24.78 11.78
N ASP A 193 -49.69 24.96 12.83
CA ASP A 193 -49.20 25.05 14.20
C ASP A 193 -48.54 23.74 14.68
N VAL A 194 -47.36 23.85 15.28
CA VAL A 194 -46.58 22.71 15.78
C VAL A 194 -46.75 22.55 17.30
N PRO A 195 -47.18 21.38 17.81
CA PRO A 195 -47.44 21.19 19.24
C PRO A 195 -46.17 20.94 20.07
N ALA A 196 -45.04 20.57 19.46
CA ALA A 196 -43.82 20.24 20.19
C ALA A 196 -42.96 21.47 20.53
N ARG A 197 -42.27 21.43 21.67
CA ARG A 197 -41.29 22.42 22.10
C ARG A 197 -39.95 21.76 22.40
N LEU A 198 -38.86 22.35 21.93
CA LEU A 198 -37.48 21.96 22.24
C LEU A 198 -36.90 22.98 23.25
N SER A 199 -36.21 22.48 24.27
CA SER A 199 -35.48 23.28 25.26
C SER A 199 -34.07 22.69 25.43
N PRO A 200 -32.98 23.50 25.42
CA PRO A 200 -32.96 24.93 25.12
C PRO A 200 -33.46 25.25 23.70
N VAL A 201 -33.79 26.52 23.46
CA VAL A 201 -34.24 26.97 22.13
C VAL A 201 -33.06 26.94 21.17
N VAL A 202 -33.19 26.19 20.08
CA VAL A 202 -32.22 26.10 18.98
C VAL A 202 -32.81 26.81 17.77
N ASP A 203 -32.00 27.60 17.06
CA ASP A 203 -32.42 28.18 15.77
C ASP A 203 -32.57 27.07 14.72
N GLY A 204 -33.70 27.05 14.02
CA GLY A 204 -34.13 25.92 13.23
C GLY A 204 -35.64 25.92 13.01
N ARG A 205 -36.15 24.81 12.48
CA ARG A 205 -37.57 24.66 12.14
C ARG A 205 -38.12 23.28 12.48
N TRP A 206 -39.40 23.26 12.80
CA TRP A 206 -40.19 22.04 12.80
C TRP A 206 -40.87 21.86 11.44
N MET A 207 -40.97 20.63 10.97
CA MET A 207 -41.61 20.25 9.71
C MET A 207 -42.35 18.92 9.85
N TRP A 208 -43.45 18.75 9.10
CA TRP A 208 -44.20 17.50 9.08
C TRP A 208 -43.71 16.57 7.96
N ILE A 209 -43.30 15.36 8.35
CA ILE A 209 -42.91 14.28 7.43
C ILE A 209 -44.10 13.34 7.27
N GLY A 210 -44.94 13.66 6.27
CA GLY A 210 -46.28 13.09 6.15
C GLY A 210 -47.21 13.58 7.26
N THR A 211 -48.31 12.87 7.51
CA THR A 211 -49.36 13.34 8.44
C THR A 211 -49.15 12.97 9.91
N ARG A 212 -48.17 12.11 10.23
CA ARG A 212 -48.00 11.45 11.55
C ARG A 212 -46.66 11.67 12.23
N THR A 213 -45.66 12.20 11.53
CA THR A 213 -44.31 12.36 12.05
C THR A 213 -43.90 13.82 11.97
N LEU A 214 -43.52 14.38 13.11
CA LEU A 214 -43.00 15.73 13.24
C LEU A 214 -41.48 15.66 13.39
N ARG A 215 -40.73 16.47 12.64
CA ARG A 215 -39.26 16.53 12.65
C ARG A 215 -38.77 17.93 12.99
N PHE A 216 -37.75 18.06 13.83
CA PHE A 216 -36.99 19.30 14.00
C PHE A 216 -35.66 19.20 13.27
N GLU A 217 -35.28 20.27 12.58
CA GLU A 217 -33.96 20.49 12.00
C GLU A 217 -33.38 21.79 12.55
N ALA A 218 -32.14 21.76 13.03
CA ALA A 218 -31.40 23.00 13.30
C ALA A 218 -31.14 23.77 12.00
N ASN A 219 -30.91 25.07 12.09
CA ASN A 219 -30.65 25.92 10.93
C ASN A 219 -29.37 25.45 10.19
N PRO A 220 -29.46 24.96 8.94
CA PRO A 220 -28.33 24.37 8.22
C PRO A 220 -27.23 25.37 7.85
N ASP A 221 -27.53 26.67 7.83
CA ASP A 221 -26.53 27.72 7.60
C ASP A 221 -25.62 27.93 8.84
N LEU A 222 -26.04 27.44 10.01
CA LEU A 222 -25.33 27.57 11.28
C LEU A 222 -24.76 26.24 11.78
N PHE A 223 -25.50 25.14 11.62
CA PHE A 223 -25.18 23.84 12.20
C PHE A 223 -25.44 22.65 11.26
N ASP A 224 -24.54 21.68 11.26
CA ASP A 224 -24.68 20.38 10.56
C ASP A 224 -25.64 19.39 11.27
N ARG A 225 -26.16 19.78 12.45
CA ARG A 225 -26.80 18.95 13.47
C ARG A 225 -27.40 19.83 14.58
N LEU A 226 -28.04 19.27 15.59
CA LEU A 226 -28.25 20.00 16.85
C LEU A 226 -26.89 20.24 17.55
N PRO A 227 -26.70 21.42 18.18
CA PRO A 227 -25.48 21.73 18.95
C PRO A 227 -25.06 20.61 19.91
N GLN A 228 -23.75 20.33 19.95
CA GLN A 228 -23.17 19.42 20.93
C GLN A 228 -23.14 20.04 22.34
N ALA A 229 -22.60 19.29 23.31
CA ALA A 229 -22.48 19.68 24.70
C ALA A 229 -23.79 20.21 25.31
N THR A 230 -24.94 19.64 24.95
CA THR A 230 -26.25 20.17 25.36
C THR A 230 -27.19 19.06 25.78
N GLU A 231 -27.86 19.27 26.92
CA GLU A 231 -29.00 18.46 27.37
C GLU A 231 -30.27 19.08 26.82
N TYR A 232 -31.08 18.27 26.15
CA TYR A 232 -32.29 18.68 25.45
C TYR A 232 -33.53 17.99 26.02
N THR A 233 -34.55 18.78 26.34
CA THR A 233 -35.89 18.30 26.67
C THR A 233 -36.83 18.65 25.53
N VAL A 234 -37.54 17.65 25.00
CA VAL A 234 -38.64 17.85 24.03
C VAL A 234 -39.95 17.61 24.76
N THR A 235 -40.90 18.53 24.62
CA THR A 235 -42.20 18.44 25.30
C THR A 235 -43.36 18.63 24.32
N ILE A 236 -44.31 17.69 24.36
CA ILE A 236 -45.62 17.76 23.71
C ILE A 236 -46.67 17.99 24.81
N PRO A 237 -47.37 19.13 24.84
CA PRO A 237 -48.35 19.44 25.88
C PRO A 237 -49.54 18.47 25.92
N ALA A 238 -50.11 18.27 27.11
CA ALA A 238 -51.43 17.67 27.25
C ALA A 238 -52.48 18.46 26.44
N ARG A 239 -53.55 17.79 26.02
CA ARG A 239 -54.63 18.38 25.19
C ARG A 239 -54.18 18.80 23.78
N THR A 240 -53.00 18.38 23.35
CA THR A 240 -52.64 18.35 21.92
C THR A 240 -53.66 17.46 21.19
N THR A 241 -54.21 17.94 20.08
CA THR A 241 -55.32 17.29 19.35
C THR A 241 -54.86 16.83 17.97
N SER A 242 -55.26 15.62 17.57
CA SER A 242 -55.02 15.09 16.22
C SER A 242 -56.05 15.62 15.20
N ALA A 243 -55.77 15.47 13.90
CA ALA A 243 -56.72 15.81 12.83
C ALA A 243 -58.01 14.96 12.87
N THR A 244 -57.99 13.85 13.62
CA THR A 244 -59.12 12.94 13.88
C THR A 244 -59.87 13.28 15.17
N GLY A 245 -59.45 14.30 15.93
CA GLY A 245 -60.08 14.76 17.17
C GLY A 245 -59.68 13.99 18.43
N GLY A 246 -58.70 13.09 18.35
CA GLY A 246 -58.10 12.43 19.50
C GLY A 246 -57.20 13.39 20.28
N GLU A 247 -57.34 13.45 21.61
CA GLU A 247 -56.51 14.31 22.46
C GLU A 247 -55.45 13.52 23.23
N LEU A 248 -54.28 14.12 23.42
CA LEU A 248 -53.19 13.60 24.25
C LEU A 248 -53.53 13.84 25.74
N ALA A 249 -53.78 12.76 26.48
CA ALA A 249 -54.33 12.84 27.84
C ALA A 249 -53.41 13.52 28.88
N ARG A 250 -52.09 13.46 28.69
CA ARG A 250 -51.05 14.03 29.57
C ARG A 250 -49.88 14.53 28.72
N SER A 251 -49.10 15.49 29.22
CA SER A 251 -47.90 15.91 28.51
C SER A 251 -46.92 14.75 28.37
N VAL A 252 -46.33 14.61 27.19
CA VAL A 252 -45.23 13.69 26.92
C VAL A 252 -43.97 14.53 26.80
N SER A 253 -42.99 14.22 27.64
CA SER A 253 -41.65 14.80 27.56
C SER A 253 -40.63 13.68 27.49
N PHE A 254 -39.57 13.90 26.73
CA PHE A 254 -38.42 13.02 26.65
C PHE A 254 -37.15 13.84 26.57
N ASP A 255 -36.06 13.27 27.08
CA ASP A 255 -34.78 13.93 27.21
C ASP A 255 -33.71 13.17 26.43
N PHE A 256 -32.78 13.91 25.84
CA PHE A 256 -31.56 13.38 25.24
C PHE A 256 -30.41 14.36 25.46
N ALA A 257 -29.18 13.87 25.40
CA ALA A 257 -28.01 14.70 25.60
C ALA A 257 -26.97 14.42 24.53
N THR A 258 -26.36 15.50 24.02
CA THR A 258 -25.27 15.45 23.06
C THR A 258 -23.91 15.45 23.76
N PRO A 259 -22.84 14.92 23.14
CA PRO A 259 -21.56 14.71 23.83
C PRO A 259 -20.90 16.01 24.25
N ALA A 260 -20.24 16.01 25.40
CA ALA A 260 -19.36 17.10 25.82
C ALA A 260 -18.07 17.12 24.98
N VAL A 261 -17.25 18.16 25.15
CA VAL A 261 -16.01 18.30 24.38
C VAL A 261 -15.04 17.18 24.70
N GLU A 262 -14.46 16.59 23.66
CA GLU A 262 -13.33 15.67 23.77
C GLU A 262 -12.19 16.14 22.85
N VAL A 263 -10.96 15.96 23.33
CA VAL A 263 -9.75 16.17 22.54
C VAL A 263 -9.57 14.95 21.62
N GLU A 264 -9.70 15.14 20.31
CA GLU A 264 -9.46 14.06 19.32
C GLU A 264 -7.97 13.74 19.20
N SER A 265 -7.12 14.77 19.27
CA SER A 265 -5.68 14.65 19.15
C SER A 265 -5.00 15.95 19.59
N ILE A 266 -3.76 15.84 20.08
CA ILE A 266 -2.80 16.94 20.17
C ILE A 266 -1.63 16.56 19.25
N SER A 267 -1.12 17.49 18.44
CA SER A 267 -0.09 17.19 17.43
C SER A 267 1.01 18.25 17.40
N PRO A 268 2.31 17.89 17.44
CA PRO A 268 2.84 16.52 17.51
C PRO A 268 2.60 15.83 18.87
N ASP A 269 2.64 14.51 18.85
CA ASP A 269 2.70 13.63 20.03
C ASP A 269 3.69 12.50 19.72
N GLY A 270 4.46 12.08 20.72
CA GLY A 270 5.53 11.08 20.60
C GLY A 270 6.75 11.50 19.76
N ASN A 271 6.96 12.81 19.52
CA ASN A 271 8.12 13.30 18.76
C ASN A 271 9.30 13.59 19.70
N GLU A 272 10.44 12.92 19.48
CA GLU A 272 11.66 13.04 20.29
C GLU A 272 12.68 14.08 19.77
N SER A 273 12.34 14.87 18.74
CA SER A 273 13.25 15.80 18.09
C SER A 273 12.50 17.00 17.46
N LEU A 274 11.94 17.86 18.32
CA LEU A 274 11.25 19.10 17.93
C LEU A 274 12.18 20.32 17.89
N PRO A 275 11.90 21.32 17.03
CA PRO A 275 12.55 22.63 17.14
C PRO A 275 12.22 23.31 18.47
N LEU A 276 12.98 24.35 18.82
CA LEU A 276 12.83 25.11 20.08
C LEU A 276 11.60 26.03 20.14
N THR A 277 10.86 26.15 19.03
CA THR A 277 9.68 27.00 18.87
C THR A 277 8.49 26.27 18.22
N PRO A 278 8.14 25.04 18.67
CA PRO A 278 7.19 24.20 17.96
C PRO A 278 5.75 24.70 18.14
N VAL A 279 4.95 24.63 17.08
CA VAL A 279 3.51 24.91 17.12
C VAL A 279 2.74 23.61 17.29
N PHE A 280 1.98 23.51 18.39
CA PHE A 280 1.08 22.41 18.68
C PHE A 280 -0.32 22.72 18.17
N VAL A 281 -1.02 21.70 17.68
CA VAL A 281 -2.41 21.80 17.25
C VAL A 281 -3.23 20.77 18.02
N ALA A 282 -4.21 21.23 18.78
CA ALA A 282 -5.24 20.37 19.36
C ALA A 282 -6.48 20.36 18.46
N ARG A 283 -7.13 19.20 18.33
CA ARG A 283 -8.38 18.99 17.60
C ARG A 283 -9.48 18.48 18.51
N PHE A 284 -10.73 18.82 18.19
CA PHE A 284 -11.89 18.59 19.05
C PHE A 284 -13.08 18.04 18.25
N ASN A 285 -13.91 17.24 18.90
CA ASN A 285 -15.11 16.62 18.29
C ASN A 285 -16.21 17.65 17.90
N GLN A 286 -16.12 18.87 18.42
CA GLN A 286 -17.09 19.96 18.27
C GLN A 286 -16.40 21.33 18.27
N ARG A 287 -17.17 22.42 18.04
CA ARG A 287 -16.61 23.78 18.04
C ARG A 287 -16.22 24.22 19.46
N VAL A 288 -15.09 24.91 19.59
CA VAL A 288 -14.51 25.41 20.86
C VAL A 288 -14.04 26.86 20.72
N ASP A 289 -13.97 27.60 21.83
CA ASP A 289 -13.31 28.91 21.84
C ASP A 289 -11.81 28.77 22.14
N ALA A 290 -10.97 29.37 21.32
CA ALA A 290 -9.52 29.21 21.42
C ALA A 290 -8.92 29.80 22.71
N ALA A 291 -9.49 30.88 23.26
CA ALA A 291 -9.01 31.48 24.50
C ALA A 291 -9.45 30.66 25.73
N GLU A 292 -10.66 30.10 25.71
CA GLU A 292 -11.12 29.19 26.77
C GLU A 292 -10.31 27.88 26.79
N ILE A 293 -10.00 27.30 25.62
CA ILE A 293 -9.11 26.14 25.52
C ILE A 293 -7.70 26.48 26.03
N LEU A 294 -7.15 27.64 25.70
CA LEU A 294 -5.84 28.06 26.19
C LEU A 294 -5.82 28.18 27.73
N ALA A 295 -6.92 28.65 28.35
CA ALA A 295 -7.03 28.77 29.80
C ALA A 295 -6.99 27.42 30.54
N VAL A 296 -7.45 26.33 29.92
CA VAL A 296 -7.36 24.95 30.43
C VAL A 296 -6.16 24.17 29.84
N THR A 297 -5.25 24.84 29.14
CA THR A 297 -4.03 24.24 28.58
C THR A 297 -2.85 24.46 29.52
N THR A 298 -2.05 23.42 29.73
CA THR A 298 -0.79 23.48 30.48
C THR A 298 0.32 22.81 29.68
N MET A 299 1.52 23.36 29.80
CA MET A 299 2.75 22.80 29.23
C MET A 299 3.80 22.76 30.33
N ALA A 300 4.57 21.67 30.38
CA ALA A 300 5.73 21.52 31.24
C ALA A 300 6.96 21.12 30.42
N ALA A 301 8.11 21.69 30.77
CA ALA A 301 9.43 21.42 30.23
C ALA A 301 10.29 20.84 31.35
N ASP A 302 10.70 19.57 31.23
CA ASP A 302 11.36 18.78 32.29
C ASP A 302 10.67 18.80 33.67
N GLY A 303 9.36 19.10 33.67
CA GLY A 303 8.51 19.21 34.86
C GLY A 303 8.25 20.65 35.33
N ASP A 304 9.02 21.63 34.87
CA ASP A 304 8.79 23.05 35.15
C ASP A 304 7.72 23.62 34.23
N ARG A 305 6.83 24.48 34.76
CA ARG A 305 5.70 25.04 34.01
C ARG A 305 6.18 26.04 32.96
N VAL A 306 5.72 25.87 31.72
CA VAL A 306 5.92 26.81 30.61
C VAL A 306 4.61 27.53 30.28
N ASP A 307 4.65 28.85 30.15
CA ASP A 307 3.50 29.63 29.73
C ASP A 307 3.31 29.57 28.20
N VAL A 308 2.06 29.41 27.79
CA VAL A 308 1.65 29.19 26.40
C VAL A 308 0.77 30.32 25.87
N ARG A 309 0.79 30.51 24.55
CA ARG A 309 -0.10 31.43 23.83
C ARG A 309 -0.64 30.77 22.57
N LEU A 310 -1.73 31.32 22.04
CA LEU A 310 -2.18 31.01 20.69
C LEU A 310 -1.07 31.29 19.66
N ALA A 311 -0.98 30.41 18.66
CA ALA A 311 -0.13 30.63 17.49
C ALA A 311 -0.74 31.73 16.62
N THR A 312 0.10 32.57 16.03
CA THR A 312 -0.34 33.58 15.06
C THR A 312 -0.61 32.93 13.71
N ALA A 313 -1.39 33.60 12.85
CA ALA A 313 -1.63 33.14 11.48
C ALA A 313 -0.31 32.92 10.70
N GLN A 314 0.68 33.80 10.88
CA GLN A 314 2.00 33.65 10.28
C GLN A 314 2.73 32.38 10.74
N GLU A 315 2.70 32.07 12.05
CA GLU A 315 3.32 30.85 12.59
C GLU A 315 2.60 29.56 12.15
N ILE A 316 1.29 29.65 11.90
CA ILE A 316 0.50 28.58 11.29
C ILE A 316 0.86 28.41 9.81
N ASP A 317 1.03 29.52 9.09
CA ASP A 317 1.34 29.54 7.65
C ASP A 317 2.79 29.17 7.35
N ASP A 318 3.75 29.37 8.26
CA ASP A 318 5.16 29.02 8.05
C ASP A 318 5.45 27.53 8.32
N ASP A 319 4.68 26.85 9.17
CA ASP A 319 4.81 25.40 9.43
C ASP A 319 3.91 24.58 8.48
N GLU A 320 4.50 23.90 7.51
CA GLU A 320 3.78 23.12 6.49
C GLU A 320 2.91 21.99 7.09
N ARG A 321 3.36 21.36 8.17
CA ARG A 321 2.60 20.32 8.88
C ARG A 321 1.39 20.94 9.58
N VAL A 322 1.55 22.10 10.21
CA VAL A 322 0.44 22.84 10.84
C VAL A 322 -0.57 23.28 9.79
N ARG A 323 -0.14 23.85 8.66
CA ARG A 323 -1.03 24.14 7.51
C ARG A 323 -1.80 22.90 7.05
N GLY A 324 -1.13 21.75 6.94
CA GLY A 324 -1.76 20.48 6.57
C GLY A 324 -2.84 20.03 7.56
N ILE A 325 -2.59 20.13 8.86
CA ILE A 325 -3.58 19.82 9.90
C ILE A 325 -4.76 20.82 9.86
N VAL A 326 -4.47 22.12 9.79
CA VAL A 326 -5.50 23.19 9.79
C VAL A 326 -6.40 23.10 8.55
N SER A 327 -5.81 22.99 7.36
CA SER A 327 -6.56 22.91 6.09
C SER A 327 -7.40 21.64 5.92
N SER A 328 -7.11 20.57 6.68
CA SER A 328 -7.90 19.34 6.73
C SER A 328 -8.86 19.26 7.92
N SER A 329 -8.87 20.27 8.79
CA SER A 329 -9.73 20.36 9.97
C SER A 329 -10.98 21.19 9.69
N LEU A 330 -12.06 20.91 10.42
CA LEU A 330 -13.29 21.70 10.35
C LEU A 330 -13.15 23.00 11.14
N ASP A 331 -13.72 24.08 10.62
CA ASP A 331 -13.68 25.42 11.23
C ASP A 331 -14.18 25.42 12.69
N GLY A 332 -13.41 26.07 13.56
CA GLY A 332 -13.69 26.17 14.99
C GLY A 332 -13.45 24.89 15.81
N ARG A 333 -12.99 23.79 15.20
CA ARG A 333 -12.75 22.50 15.88
C ARG A 333 -11.27 22.18 16.12
N TRP A 334 -10.43 23.21 16.11
CA TRP A 334 -9.00 23.09 16.37
C TRP A 334 -8.46 24.37 17.03
N VAL A 335 -7.38 24.24 17.80
CA VAL A 335 -6.68 25.35 18.43
C VAL A 335 -5.17 25.13 18.27
N ALA A 336 -4.48 26.12 17.69
CA ALA A 336 -3.03 26.11 17.56
C ALA A 336 -2.37 27.00 18.62
N PHE A 337 -1.36 26.49 19.31
CA PHE A 337 -0.68 27.16 20.42
C PHE A 337 0.79 26.75 20.51
N ARG A 338 1.57 27.51 21.27
CA ARG A 338 3.00 27.28 21.51
C ARG A 338 3.46 27.92 22.81
N ALA A 339 4.66 27.57 23.26
CA ALA A 339 5.36 28.31 24.32
C ALA A 339 5.55 29.79 23.92
N ILE A 340 5.41 30.69 24.91
CA ILE A 340 5.66 32.12 24.74
C ILE A 340 7.15 32.36 24.51
N GLU A 341 7.98 31.80 25.38
CA GLU A 341 9.44 31.84 25.29
C GLU A 341 9.96 30.70 24.39
N GLN A 342 11.22 30.78 24.00
CA GLN A 342 11.91 29.71 23.30
C GLN A 342 12.25 28.60 24.29
N LEU A 343 12.04 27.34 23.90
CA LEU A 343 12.37 26.18 24.71
C LEU A 343 13.88 25.90 24.66
N GLU A 344 14.41 25.23 25.68
CA GLU A 344 15.77 24.70 25.67
C GLU A 344 15.85 23.41 24.82
N PRO A 345 17.02 23.03 24.26
CA PRO A 345 17.23 21.74 23.61
C PRO A 345 17.19 20.56 24.61
N ASP A 346 17.10 19.34 24.10
CA ASP A 346 17.01 18.06 24.84
C ASP A 346 16.01 18.03 26.02
N THR A 347 14.94 18.82 25.92
CA THR A 347 13.99 19.07 27.01
C THR A 347 12.72 18.26 26.80
N ALA A 348 12.31 17.46 27.79
CA ALA A 348 11.07 16.69 27.72
C ALA A 348 9.85 17.61 27.90
N LEU A 349 8.88 17.50 26.99
CA LEU A 349 7.68 18.32 26.96
C LEU A 349 6.44 17.48 27.30
N VAL A 350 5.64 17.93 28.25
CA VAL A 350 4.34 17.36 28.57
C VAL A 350 3.27 18.44 28.43
N ILE A 351 2.26 18.16 27.62
CA ILE A 351 1.15 19.08 27.32
C ILE A 351 -0.13 18.42 27.79
N ASN A 352 -0.95 19.15 28.55
CA ASN A 352 -2.28 18.69 28.95
C ASN A 352 -3.32 19.76 28.62
N ILE A 353 -4.46 19.34 28.07
CA ILE A 353 -5.62 20.18 27.82
C ILE A 353 -6.79 19.59 28.60
N GLY A 354 -7.36 20.39 29.50
CA GLY A 354 -8.35 19.94 30.47
C GLY A 354 -7.72 19.34 31.74
N PRO A 355 -8.51 18.72 32.64
CA PRO A 355 -9.97 18.52 32.53
C PRO A 355 -10.76 19.84 32.58
N GLU A 356 -12.08 19.75 32.45
CA GLU A 356 -13.01 20.89 32.43
C GLU A 356 -13.00 21.69 31.10
N ILE A 357 -13.06 21.00 29.96
CA ILE A 357 -12.99 21.60 28.62
C ILE A 357 -14.36 22.18 28.20
N PRO A 358 -14.50 23.50 27.97
CA PRO A 358 -15.77 24.12 27.57
C PRO A 358 -16.04 23.98 26.06
N SER A 359 -17.32 23.97 25.69
CA SER A 359 -17.79 23.94 24.29
C SER A 359 -18.29 25.32 23.84
N ALA A 360 -18.05 25.66 22.57
CA ALA A 360 -18.70 26.80 21.94
C ALA A 360 -20.10 26.45 21.37
N GLU A 361 -20.52 25.18 21.41
CA GLU A 361 -21.83 24.71 20.97
C GLU A 361 -22.86 24.62 22.12
N GLY A 362 -22.43 24.34 23.36
CA GLY A 362 -23.35 24.06 24.48
C GLY A 362 -22.73 24.11 25.89
N PRO A 363 -23.55 24.09 26.95
CA PRO A 363 -23.10 24.33 28.33
C PRO A 363 -22.49 23.12 29.06
N ARG A 364 -22.50 21.90 28.50
CA ARG A 364 -21.89 20.71 29.13
C ARG A 364 -20.37 20.79 29.02
N ILE A 365 -19.69 20.71 30.15
CA ILE A 365 -18.23 20.75 30.22
C ILE A 365 -17.65 19.33 30.00
N GLY A 366 -16.62 19.22 29.17
CA GLY A 366 -15.86 17.99 28.94
C GLY A 366 -14.99 17.61 30.15
N GLY A 367 -15.26 16.43 30.72
CA GLY A 367 -14.53 15.93 31.91
C GLY A 367 -13.19 15.27 31.60
N ASN A 368 -12.95 14.87 30.35
CA ASN A 368 -11.74 14.17 29.92
C ASN A 368 -10.63 15.16 29.54
N SER A 369 -9.38 14.86 29.91
CA SER A 369 -8.20 15.62 29.49
C SER A 369 -7.48 14.94 28.32
N GLY A 370 -7.01 15.72 27.35
CA GLY A 370 -6.03 15.25 26.36
C GLY A 370 -4.61 15.51 26.83
N THR A 371 -3.70 14.56 26.58
CA THR A 371 -2.26 14.69 26.89
C THR A 371 -1.44 14.39 25.65
N ALA A 372 -0.32 15.11 25.46
CA ALA A 372 0.74 14.75 24.52
C ALA A 372 2.12 14.89 25.17
N THR A 373 3.05 14.03 24.76
CA THR A 373 4.43 13.99 25.24
C THR A 373 5.40 14.07 24.07
N ASN A 374 6.37 14.97 24.15
CA ASN A 374 7.37 15.19 23.10
C ASN A 374 8.73 15.55 23.72
N ARG A 375 9.74 15.85 22.90
CA ARG A 375 11.04 16.39 23.30
C ARG A 375 11.54 17.41 22.26
N THR A 376 12.23 18.46 22.69
CA THR A 376 13.05 19.28 21.78
C THR A 376 14.28 18.50 21.32
N TYR A 377 14.92 18.92 20.23
CA TYR A 377 16.04 18.15 19.67
C TYR A 377 17.16 17.92 20.71
N PRO A 378 17.59 16.66 20.94
CA PRO A 378 18.83 16.37 21.66
C PRO A 378 20.07 16.75 20.81
N PRO A 379 21.29 16.61 21.33
CA PRO A 379 22.50 16.58 20.52
C PRO A 379 22.42 15.54 19.38
N LEU A 380 23.10 15.81 18.26
CA LEU A 380 23.17 14.87 17.14
C LEU A 380 24.05 13.67 17.50
N GLU A 381 23.45 12.48 17.58
CA GLU A 381 24.11 11.24 17.99
C GLU A 381 23.62 10.06 17.15
N LEU A 382 24.52 9.11 16.86
CA LEU A 382 24.13 7.81 16.28
C LEU A 382 23.43 6.97 17.36
N ARG A 383 22.17 6.60 17.11
CA ARG A 383 21.36 5.75 18.01
C ARG A 383 21.53 4.26 17.72
N THR A 384 21.50 3.86 16.46
CA THR A 384 21.66 2.46 16.04
C THR A 384 22.37 2.34 14.70
N ALA A 385 23.12 1.25 14.50
CA ALA A 385 23.72 0.88 13.22
C ALA A 385 23.55 -0.62 12.98
N GLY A 386 23.07 -1.01 11.79
CA GLY A 386 22.86 -2.41 11.41
C GLY A 386 21.53 -2.62 10.69
N CYS A 387 20.99 -3.84 10.74
CA CYS A 387 19.85 -4.25 9.92
C CYS A 387 18.55 -4.50 10.73
N GLY A 388 18.52 -4.08 12.00
CA GLY A 388 17.40 -4.36 12.92
C GLY A 388 17.38 -5.77 13.52
N GLY A 389 18.36 -6.60 13.17
CA GLY A 389 18.59 -7.95 13.67
C GLY A 389 19.97 -8.45 13.26
N ASP A 390 20.13 -9.78 13.14
CA ASP A 390 21.33 -10.38 12.54
C ASP A 390 21.37 -10.06 11.02
N CYS A 391 22.25 -9.16 10.61
CA CYS A 391 22.37 -8.72 9.22
C CYS A 391 22.69 -9.88 8.27
N GLN A 392 21.88 -10.06 7.23
CA GLN A 392 22.14 -11.00 6.15
C GLN A 392 22.94 -10.36 5.00
N PRO A 393 23.65 -11.14 4.17
CA PRO A 393 24.29 -10.64 2.96
C PRO A 393 23.29 -10.00 2.00
N PHE A 394 23.71 -8.93 1.32
CA PHE A 394 22.90 -8.02 0.50
C PHE A 394 21.85 -7.19 1.27
N GLU A 395 21.70 -7.36 2.59
CA GLU A 395 20.81 -6.54 3.39
C GLU A 395 21.38 -5.12 3.59
N PRO A 396 20.57 -4.04 3.39
CA PRO A 396 21.03 -2.68 3.62
C PRO A 396 21.31 -2.38 5.09
N PHE A 397 22.40 -1.66 5.37
CA PHE A 397 22.68 -1.16 6.71
C PHE A 397 21.91 0.14 6.95
N SER A 398 21.20 0.23 8.06
CA SER A 398 20.53 1.43 8.53
C SER A 398 21.33 2.06 9.68
N LEU A 399 21.72 3.32 9.51
CA LEU A 399 22.35 4.16 10.53
C LEU A 399 21.32 5.19 10.97
N ARG A 400 20.76 5.03 12.17
CA ARG A 400 19.68 5.89 12.69
C ARG A 400 20.25 6.86 13.72
N PHE A 401 19.93 8.14 13.57
CA PHE A 401 20.41 9.24 14.39
C PHE A 401 19.32 9.76 15.33
N SER A 402 19.71 10.58 16.31
CA SER A 402 18.80 11.24 17.24
C SER A 402 17.88 12.26 16.55
N ASN A 403 18.40 12.99 15.55
CA ASN A 403 17.71 14.08 14.87
C ASN A 403 17.60 13.84 13.34
N PRO A 404 16.63 14.47 12.64
CA PRO A 404 16.59 14.49 11.18
C PRO A 404 17.83 15.15 10.59
N LEU A 405 18.44 14.53 9.59
CA LEU A 405 19.66 15.00 8.94
C LEU A 405 19.36 16.01 7.82
N ASP A 406 20.24 17.00 7.62
CA ASP A 406 20.14 17.90 6.48
C ASP A 406 20.70 17.23 5.21
N ALA A 407 19.79 16.68 4.40
CA ALA A 407 20.11 16.03 3.14
C ALA A 407 20.68 16.99 2.06
N SER A 408 20.61 18.31 2.24
CA SER A 408 21.22 19.30 1.34
C SER A 408 22.69 19.59 1.66
N LEU A 409 23.11 19.36 2.91
CA LEU A 409 24.49 19.46 3.37
C LEU A 409 25.24 18.13 3.32
N PHE A 410 24.52 17.00 3.28
CA PHE A 410 25.12 15.67 3.20
C PHE A 410 25.90 15.44 1.90
N THR A 411 27.13 14.94 2.02
CA THR A 411 27.94 14.44 0.90
C THR A 411 28.38 12.99 1.14
N ALA A 412 28.52 12.21 0.07
CA ALA A 412 28.78 10.76 0.18
C ALA A 412 30.13 10.42 0.84
N ASP A 413 31.11 11.32 0.78
CA ASP A 413 32.41 11.20 1.44
C ASP A 413 32.35 11.36 2.97
N MET A 414 31.22 11.84 3.53
CA MET A 414 30.96 11.78 4.98
C MET A 414 30.81 10.35 5.51
N ILE A 415 30.66 9.35 4.63
CA ILE A 415 30.52 7.92 5.00
C ILE A 415 31.61 7.10 4.33
N SER A 416 32.54 6.57 5.13
CA SER A 416 33.61 5.67 4.69
C SER A 416 33.36 4.26 5.24
N ILE A 417 33.51 3.23 4.40
CA ILE A 417 33.16 1.85 4.74
C ILE A 417 34.32 0.92 4.38
N SER A 418 34.75 0.11 5.35
CA SER A 418 35.84 -0.86 5.20
C SER A 418 35.41 -2.24 5.73
N PRO A 419 35.55 -3.34 4.97
CA PRO A 419 35.98 -3.38 3.57
C PRO A 419 34.97 -2.71 2.63
N SER A 420 35.40 -2.35 1.42
CA SER A 420 34.52 -1.71 0.44
C SER A 420 33.37 -2.63 0.03
N ILE A 421 32.13 -2.15 0.08
CA ILE A 421 30.94 -2.87 -0.42
C ILE A 421 30.88 -2.77 -1.95
N SER A 422 30.63 -3.88 -2.65
CA SER A 422 30.49 -3.88 -4.10
C SER A 422 29.18 -3.18 -4.51
N GLY A 423 29.27 -2.19 -5.40
CA GLY A 423 28.10 -1.40 -5.82
C GLY A 423 27.48 -0.58 -4.69
N ALA A 424 28.30 -0.11 -3.73
CA ALA A 424 27.84 0.69 -2.60
C ALA A 424 27.03 1.93 -3.04
N ALA A 425 25.84 2.10 -2.46
CA ALA A 425 25.01 3.28 -2.59
C ALA A 425 24.62 3.78 -1.19
N VAL A 426 24.73 5.08 -0.96
CA VAL A 426 24.39 5.73 0.32
C VAL A 426 23.26 6.73 0.07
N ALA A 427 22.20 6.63 0.86
CA ALA A 427 21.03 7.51 0.77
C ALA A 427 20.66 8.05 2.17
N VAL A 428 20.21 9.29 2.24
CA VAL A 428 19.80 9.96 3.48
C VAL A 428 18.32 10.28 3.42
N GLN A 429 17.58 9.94 4.48
CA GLN A 429 16.17 10.25 4.62
C GLN A 429 15.79 10.42 6.09
N GLY A 430 15.22 11.58 6.45
CA GLY A 430 14.85 11.89 7.83
C GLY A 430 16.07 11.76 8.74
N ASN A 431 15.95 11.01 9.84
CA ASN A 431 17.03 10.73 10.77
C ASN A 431 17.84 9.46 10.43
N SER A 432 17.83 9.00 9.18
CA SER A 432 18.48 7.74 8.79
C SER A 432 19.39 7.90 7.57
N ILE A 433 20.53 7.21 7.61
CA ILE A 433 21.37 6.94 6.44
C ILE A 433 21.24 5.44 6.12
N THR A 434 20.92 5.11 4.88
CA THR A 434 20.85 3.74 4.39
C THR A 434 22.02 3.48 3.46
N VAL A 435 22.77 2.41 3.74
CA VAL A 435 23.88 1.91 2.91
C VAL A 435 23.45 0.59 2.27
N SER A 436 23.42 0.55 0.95
CA SER A 436 23.04 -0.63 0.17
C SER A 436 24.19 -1.12 -0.71
N GLY A 437 24.24 -2.42 -1.00
CA GLY A 437 25.18 -2.99 -1.96
C GLY A 437 25.43 -4.49 -1.73
N GLY A 438 26.36 -5.07 -2.48
CA GLY A 438 26.79 -6.46 -2.32
C GLY A 438 27.67 -6.64 -1.08
N THR A 439 27.04 -6.74 0.09
CA THR A 439 27.72 -7.07 1.35
C THR A 439 28.07 -8.55 1.41
N THR A 440 29.27 -8.85 1.90
CA THR A 440 29.83 -10.21 1.95
C THR A 440 29.43 -10.89 3.25
N GLY A 441 29.05 -12.16 3.19
CA GLY A 441 28.77 -12.96 4.39
C GLY A 441 29.99 -13.13 5.29
N SER A 442 29.73 -13.39 6.58
CA SER A 442 30.72 -13.59 7.63
C SER A 442 31.72 -12.43 7.80
N THR A 443 31.37 -11.23 7.33
CA THR A 443 32.25 -10.06 7.26
C THR A 443 31.77 -8.99 8.24
N THR A 444 32.70 -8.38 8.98
CA THR A 444 32.44 -7.17 9.76
C THR A 444 32.86 -5.95 8.94
N TYR A 445 31.98 -4.96 8.87
CA TYR A 445 32.21 -3.68 8.22
C TYR A 445 32.40 -2.58 9.27
N ASP A 446 33.56 -1.93 9.25
CA ASP A 446 33.81 -0.66 9.93
C ASP A 446 33.20 0.46 9.07
N ILE A 447 32.29 1.23 9.66
CA ILE A 447 31.63 2.39 9.03
C ILE A 447 32.05 3.63 9.81
N THR A 448 32.84 4.49 9.18
CA THR A 448 33.22 5.80 9.73
C THR A 448 32.28 6.87 9.19
N ILE A 449 31.67 7.62 10.10
CA ILE A 449 30.77 8.74 9.86
C ILE A 449 31.53 10.01 10.23
N SER A 450 31.57 11.00 9.34
CA SER A 450 32.27 12.26 9.57
C SER A 450 31.62 13.07 10.71
N GLY A 451 32.46 13.73 11.52
CA GLY A 451 32.04 14.72 12.51
C GLY A 451 31.31 15.93 11.92
N ASP A 452 31.48 16.21 10.63
CA ASP A 452 30.81 17.30 9.91
C ASP A 452 29.37 16.96 9.47
N LEU A 453 28.90 15.72 9.71
CA LEU A 453 27.51 15.34 9.47
C LEU A 453 26.58 16.27 10.26
N THR A 454 25.66 16.94 9.55
CA THR A 454 24.83 18.04 10.09
C THR A 454 23.34 17.68 10.11
N ASP A 455 22.61 18.09 11.15
CA ASP A 455 21.17 17.94 11.28
C ASP A 455 20.37 19.17 10.83
N VAL A 456 19.03 19.04 10.73
CA VAL A 456 18.13 20.14 10.35
C VAL A 456 18.03 21.28 11.37
N PHE A 457 18.72 21.17 12.50
CA PHE A 457 18.84 22.18 13.55
C PHE A 457 20.24 22.82 13.60
N GLU A 458 21.02 22.64 12.53
CA GLU A 458 22.38 23.16 12.34
C GLU A 458 23.43 22.57 13.32
N GLN A 459 23.12 21.44 13.99
CA GLN A 459 24.09 20.75 14.85
C GLN A 459 24.95 19.77 14.03
N THR A 460 26.24 19.72 14.33
CA THR A 460 27.16 18.71 13.77
C THR A 460 27.36 17.54 14.74
N LEU A 461 27.75 16.36 14.23
CA LEU A 461 28.15 15.21 15.03
C LEU A 461 29.43 15.49 15.87
N GLY A 462 30.23 16.48 15.46
CA GLY A 462 31.31 17.09 16.25
C GLY A 462 32.64 16.35 16.23
N SER A 463 32.64 15.03 16.04
CA SER A 463 33.86 14.25 15.75
C SER A 463 33.54 12.99 14.96
N ASP A 464 34.51 12.51 14.17
CA ASP A 464 34.37 11.28 13.41
C ASP A 464 34.04 10.08 14.31
N LEU A 465 33.02 9.33 13.94
CA LEU A 465 32.49 8.18 14.68
C LEU A 465 32.61 6.91 13.83
N THR A 466 33.35 5.91 14.31
CA THR A 466 33.39 4.59 13.69
C THR A 466 32.46 3.62 14.44
N THR A 467 31.57 2.96 13.70
CA THR A 467 30.69 1.88 14.19
C THR A 467 30.93 0.60 13.40
N GLN A 468 30.54 -0.55 13.95
CA GLN A 468 30.72 -1.86 13.32
C GLN A 468 29.39 -2.53 13.02
N VAL A 469 29.20 -2.96 11.77
CA VAL A 469 28.08 -3.80 11.34
C VAL A 469 28.60 -5.16 10.94
N ARG A 470 28.14 -6.22 11.61
CA ARG A 470 28.54 -7.60 11.33
C ARG A 470 27.49 -8.30 10.46
N VAL A 471 27.89 -8.73 9.28
CA VAL A 471 27.08 -9.57 8.40
C VAL A 471 27.29 -11.04 8.74
N GLY A 472 26.19 -11.75 8.95
CA GLY A 472 26.15 -13.19 9.22
C GLY A 472 26.61 -14.05 8.04
N ARG A 473 26.64 -15.37 8.24
CA ARG A 473 26.78 -16.31 7.11
C ARG A 473 25.49 -16.20 6.27
N ALA A 474 25.60 -16.18 4.95
CA ALA A 474 24.42 -16.28 4.09
C ALA A 474 23.63 -17.56 4.43
N ASP A 475 22.30 -17.46 4.47
CA ASP A 475 21.48 -18.66 4.60
C ASP A 475 21.69 -19.62 3.41
N GLN A 476 21.37 -20.90 3.63
CA GLN A 476 21.47 -21.90 2.58
C GLN A 476 20.43 -21.62 1.49
N LEU A 477 20.88 -21.59 0.23
CA LEU A 477 20.02 -21.43 -0.93
C LEU A 477 20.33 -22.52 -1.96
N PHE A 478 19.29 -23.07 -2.55
CA PHE A 478 19.36 -23.85 -3.79
C PHE A 478 18.16 -23.44 -4.65
N ALA A 479 18.43 -22.75 -5.76
CA ALA A 479 17.43 -21.97 -6.48
C ALA A 479 17.47 -22.19 -7.99
N GLY A 480 16.29 -22.04 -8.59
CA GLY A 480 16.04 -22.24 -10.00
C GLY A 480 15.89 -23.71 -10.38
N PRO A 481 15.82 -23.98 -11.70
CA PRO A 481 15.38 -23.03 -12.71
C PRO A 481 13.89 -22.68 -12.56
N ASN A 482 13.50 -21.46 -12.91
CA ASN A 482 12.17 -20.90 -12.59
C ASN A 482 11.04 -21.35 -13.55
N ARG A 483 10.93 -22.65 -13.86
CA ARG A 483 9.86 -23.24 -14.69
C ARG A 483 9.52 -24.67 -14.24
N GLU A 484 8.24 -25.02 -14.21
CA GLU A 484 7.76 -26.37 -13.86
C GLU A 484 8.12 -27.45 -14.89
N ILE A 485 8.24 -27.09 -16.18
CA ILE A 485 8.64 -27.98 -17.27
C ILE A 485 9.83 -27.35 -18.00
N ILE A 486 10.88 -28.14 -18.21
CA ILE A 486 12.06 -27.76 -18.99
C ILE A 486 12.41 -28.92 -19.92
N THR A 487 12.53 -28.60 -21.21
CA THR A 487 13.05 -29.52 -22.22
C THR A 487 14.53 -29.26 -22.40
N LEU A 488 15.36 -30.26 -22.19
CA LEU A 488 16.78 -30.22 -22.57
C LEU A 488 16.90 -30.52 -24.07
N ASP A 489 17.80 -29.82 -24.76
CA ASP A 489 18.03 -30.05 -26.19
C ASP A 489 18.67 -31.44 -26.43
N PRO A 490 17.99 -32.37 -27.11
CA PRO A 490 18.54 -33.71 -27.38
C PRO A 490 19.68 -33.72 -28.42
N LEU A 491 19.90 -32.60 -29.13
CA LEU A 491 21.00 -32.44 -30.09
C LEU A 491 22.25 -31.81 -29.45
N ALA A 492 22.14 -31.27 -28.22
CA ALA A 492 23.28 -30.74 -27.50
C ALA A 492 24.25 -31.87 -27.11
N GLY A 493 25.55 -31.68 -27.37
CA GLY A 493 26.57 -32.68 -27.02
C GLY A 493 26.70 -32.95 -25.51
N LYS A 494 26.18 -32.05 -24.67
CA LYS A 494 26.01 -32.19 -23.21
C LYS A 494 24.75 -31.42 -22.77
N PRO A 495 23.56 -32.05 -22.77
CA PRO A 495 22.35 -31.40 -22.28
C PRO A 495 22.46 -31.18 -20.76
N GLY A 496 22.08 -30.00 -20.26
CA GLY A 496 22.30 -29.62 -18.86
C GLY A 496 21.32 -28.56 -18.36
N ILE A 497 21.18 -28.48 -17.04
CA ILE A 497 20.23 -27.65 -16.31
C ILE A 497 20.98 -26.84 -15.26
N GLY A 498 20.74 -25.53 -15.21
CA GLY A 498 21.44 -24.61 -14.31
C GLY A 498 20.67 -24.36 -13.01
N TYR A 499 21.38 -24.46 -11.89
CA TYR A 499 20.92 -24.10 -10.55
C TYR A 499 21.88 -23.09 -9.92
N GLN A 500 21.37 -22.26 -9.02
CA GLN A 500 22.18 -21.37 -8.17
C GLN A 500 22.22 -21.94 -6.75
N SER A 501 23.40 -22.00 -6.14
CA SER A 501 23.60 -22.49 -4.77
C SER A 501 24.34 -21.46 -3.90
N ILE A 502 24.00 -21.42 -2.62
CA ILE A 502 24.72 -20.68 -1.57
C ILE A 502 24.78 -21.58 -0.35
N ASN A 503 25.98 -21.84 0.19
CA ASN A 503 26.17 -22.68 1.39
C ASN A 503 25.50 -24.07 1.32
N THR A 504 25.56 -24.70 0.14
CA THR A 504 25.00 -26.03 -0.13
C THR A 504 26.13 -26.98 -0.49
N ASP A 505 26.52 -27.84 0.44
CA ASP A 505 27.70 -28.72 0.31
C ASP A 505 27.44 -29.95 -0.60
N HIS A 506 26.16 -30.33 -0.79
CA HIS A 506 25.76 -31.47 -1.62
C HIS A 506 24.30 -31.36 -2.07
N VAL A 507 23.96 -32.08 -3.14
CA VAL A 507 22.58 -32.23 -3.64
C VAL A 507 22.21 -33.69 -3.81
N ASP A 508 21.03 -34.08 -3.30
CA ASP A 508 20.43 -35.39 -3.55
C ASP A 508 19.59 -35.33 -4.84
N VAL A 509 20.08 -35.95 -5.91
CA VAL A 509 19.45 -35.95 -7.23
C VAL A 509 18.71 -37.25 -7.48
N LYS A 510 17.41 -37.16 -7.78
CA LYS A 510 16.56 -38.31 -8.13
C LYS A 510 15.91 -38.11 -9.48
N VAL A 511 15.95 -39.14 -10.31
CA VAL A 511 15.35 -39.15 -11.65
C VAL A 511 14.34 -40.28 -11.74
N TYR A 512 13.16 -39.94 -12.22
CA TYR A 512 12.03 -40.84 -12.39
C TYR A 512 11.70 -40.99 -13.88
N GLU A 513 11.39 -42.22 -14.29
CA GLU A 513 10.82 -42.49 -15.61
C GLU A 513 9.31 -42.24 -15.57
N VAL A 514 8.83 -41.38 -16.47
CA VAL A 514 7.44 -40.89 -16.52
C VAL A 514 6.94 -40.81 -17.97
N GLN A 515 5.63 -40.85 -18.16
CA GLN A 515 4.95 -40.65 -19.45
C GLN A 515 4.16 -39.32 -19.45
N PRO A 516 3.75 -38.78 -20.62
CA PRO A 516 2.95 -37.54 -20.68
C PRO A 516 1.66 -37.58 -19.84
N GLU A 517 1.06 -38.76 -19.67
CA GLU A 517 -0.14 -38.99 -18.87
C GLU A 517 0.08 -38.79 -17.35
N ASP A 518 1.32 -38.88 -16.87
CA ASP A 518 1.69 -38.68 -15.47
C ASP A 518 1.66 -37.21 -15.02
N TRP A 519 1.42 -36.25 -15.93
CA TRP A 519 1.47 -34.82 -15.60
C TRP A 519 0.52 -34.41 -14.45
N ASN A 520 -0.69 -34.99 -14.42
CA ASN A 520 -1.66 -34.69 -13.36
C ASN A 520 -1.22 -35.24 -11.99
N SER A 521 -0.70 -36.48 -11.95
CA SER A 521 -0.19 -37.07 -10.70
C SER A 521 1.09 -36.35 -10.23
N TYR A 522 1.91 -35.84 -11.15
CA TYR A 522 3.05 -34.99 -10.82
C TYR A 522 2.61 -33.69 -10.14
N ARG A 523 1.61 -33.02 -10.69
CA ARG A 523 1.09 -31.78 -10.09
C ARG A 523 0.49 -32.00 -8.70
N GLU A 524 -0.26 -33.08 -8.48
CA GLU A 524 -0.80 -33.43 -7.16
C GLU A 524 0.31 -33.76 -6.16
N TRP A 525 1.31 -34.56 -6.57
CA TRP A 525 2.47 -34.90 -5.73
C TRP A 525 3.30 -33.66 -5.38
N SER A 526 3.60 -32.81 -6.36
CA SER A 526 4.35 -31.57 -6.17
C SER A 526 3.65 -30.63 -5.20
N GLN A 527 2.34 -30.43 -5.35
CA GLN A 527 1.55 -29.62 -4.42
C GLN A 527 1.56 -30.20 -2.99
N GLN A 528 1.46 -31.52 -2.83
CA GLN A 528 1.56 -32.16 -1.51
C GLN A 528 2.98 -32.06 -0.91
N TYR A 529 4.01 -32.17 -1.74
CA TYR A 529 5.41 -32.02 -1.34
C TYR A 529 5.69 -30.61 -0.80
N TRP A 530 5.28 -29.57 -1.53
CA TRP A 530 5.41 -28.17 -1.09
C TRP A 530 4.53 -27.82 0.12
N ASN A 531 3.32 -28.36 0.21
CA ASN A 531 2.45 -28.17 1.38
C ASN A 531 2.99 -28.86 2.65
N GLY A 532 3.72 -29.97 2.51
CA GLY A 532 4.36 -30.66 3.63
C GLY A 532 5.65 -29.98 4.13
N PHE A 533 6.25 -29.09 3.33
CA PHE A 533 7.51 -28.43 3.66
C PHE A 533 7.44 -27.51 4.91
N TRP A 534 6.24 -27.08 5.29
CA TRP A 534 5.98 -26.21 6.44
C TRP A 534 5.42 -26.94 7.68
N ASP A 535 5.38 -28.28 7.66
CA ASP A 535 4.72 -29.10 8.69
C ASP A 535 5.65 -30.26 9.09
N GLU A 536 6.42 -30.07 10.17
CA GLU A 536 7.47 -31.01 10.61
C GLU A 536 6.97 -32.45 10.88
N GLU A 537 5.67 -32.64 11.13
CA GLU A 537 5.08 -33.97 11.33
C GLU A 537 4.73 -34.67 10.00
N ARG A 538 4.67 -33.94 8.88
CA ARG A 538 4.36 -34.49 7.55
C ARG A 538 5.61 -34.89 6.77
N ARG A 539 5.92 -36.19 6.80
CA ARG A 539 6.86 -36.79 5.84
C ARG A 539 6.41 -36.50 4.40
N SER A 540 7.32 -35.99 3.58
CA SER A 540 7.10 -35.75 2.16
C SER A 540 6.54 -37.00 1.46
N PRO A 541 5.54 -36.87 0.57
CA PRO A 541 4.95 -38.02 -0.12
C PRO A 541 6.00 -38.72 -0.97
N LYS A 542 6.04 -40.07 -0.90
CA LYS A 542 6.92 -40.84 -1.78
C LYS A 542 6.44 -40.71 -3.23
N ALA A 543 7.36 -40.41 -4.15
CA ALA A 543 7.08 -40.37 -5.58
C ALA A 543 6.52 -41.74 -6.06
N PRO A 544 5.42 -41.76 -6.84
CA PRO A 544 4.77 -43.00 -7.29
C PRO A 544 5.45 -43.65 -8.52
N TRP A 545 6.35 -42.94 -9.21
CA TRP A 545 6.98 -43.39 -10.46
C TRP A 545 8.19 -44.30 -10.26
N ASN A 546 8.66 -44.88 -11.36
CA ASN A 546 9.86 -45.73 -11.39
C ASN A 546 11.12 -44.86 -11.19
N GLU A 547 11.82 -45.03 -10.07
CA GLU A 547 13.09 -44.34 -9.80
C GLU A 547 14.21 -45.00 -10.62
N ILE A 548 14.71 -44.31 -11.65
CA ILE A 548 15.78 -44.81 -12.52
C ILE A 548 17.17 -44.34 -12.09
N MET A 549 17.24 -43.31 -11.24
CA MET A 549 18.48 -42.83 -10.62
C MET A 549 18.19 -42.20 -9.26
N SER A 550 19.04 -42.48 -8.28
CA SER A 550 19.16 -41.69 -7.04
C SER A 550 20.64 -41.61 -6.70
N THR A 551 21.19 -40.40 -6.66
CA THR A 551 22.60 -40.13 -6.36
C THR A 551 22.72 -38.94 -5.42
N ARG A 552 23.85 -38.84 -4.73
CA ARG A 552 24.27 -37.66 -3.98
C ARG A 552 25.53 -37.15 -4.64
N GLU A 553 25.47 -35.91 -5.10
CA GLU A 553 26.62 -35.23 -5.70
C GLU A 553 27.06 -34.12 -4.75
N ASP A 554 28.32 -34.14 -4.33
CA ASP A 554 28.91 -33.06 -3.55
C ASP A 554 29.15 -31.84 -4.46
N ILE A 555 28.99 -30.63 -3.90
CA ILE A 555 29.27 -29.37 -4.58
C ILE A 555 30.61 -28.84 -4.06
N ASP A 556 31.61 -28.78 -4.95
CA ASP A 556 32.96 -28.23 -4.68
C ASP A 556 32.95 -26.71 -4.42
#